data_AF-A0A934W2T5-F1
#
_entry.id   AF-A0A934W2T5-F1
#
_cell.length_a   1.000
_cell.length_b   1.000
_cell.length_c   1.000
_cell.angle_alpha   90.00
_cell.angle_beta   90.00
_cell.angle_gamma   90.00
#
_symmetry.space_group_name_H-M   'P 1'
#
loop_
_entity.id
_entity.type
_entity.pdbx_description
1 polymer ?
#
loop_
_entity_poly.entity_id
_entity_poly.type
_entity_poly.pdbx_seq_one_letter_code
_entity_poly.pdbx_strand_id
1 'polypeptide(L)'
;MITPSYHRPAHPGEILREDVFPHLDLTLAEFAQNVGVEIAELAGILNETCPITEEAATGIGALCGNGADIWLRLQAVHDDWRPVHSFEHAVMHTLADWPVLSRIAARYTKAKRLDSRAVGALYARSTGKEWQAMEERERTYAATALKSG
;
A
#
# COMPACT_ATOMS: atom_id res chain seq x y z
N MET A 1 1.45 13.38 -14.70
CA MET A 1 2.24 12.15 -14.43
C MET A 1 2.08 11.86 -12.95
N ILE A 2 1.50 10.73 -12.57
CA ILE A 2 1.37 10.33 -11.17
C ILE A 2 2.60 9.47 -10.87
N THR A 3 3.50 9.97 -10.03
CA THR A 3 4.59 9.17 -9.46
C THR A 3 3.97 8.01 -8.66
N PRO A 4 4.34 6.75 -8.90
CA PRO A 4 3.83 5.64 -8.11
C PRO A 4 4.34 5.80 -6.66
N SER A 5 3.47 6.27 -5.77
CA SER A 5 3.77 6.46 -4.36
C SER A 5 3.97 5.10 -3.70
N TYR A 6 5.14 4.88 -3.10
CA TYR A 6 5.50 3.67 -2.37
C TYR A 6 4.80 3.56 -0.99
N HIS A 7 4.01 4.56 -0.62
CA HIS A 7 3.30 4.59 0.66
C HIS A 7 2.04 3.74 0.57
N ARG A 8 1.84 2.89 1.59
CA ARG A 8 0.55 2.24 1.84
C ARG A 8 -0.53 3.34 1.85
N PRO A 9 -1.63 3.20 1.08
CA PRO A 9 -2.76 4.09 1.19
C PRO A 9 -3.17 4.16 2.65
N ALA A 10 -3.46 5.37 3.14
CA ALA A 10 -3.98 5.54 4.48
C ALA A 10 -5.20 4.65 4.69
N HIS A 11 -5.29 4.01 5.85
CA HIS A 11 -6.51 3.30 6.20
C HIS A 11 -7.65 4.34 6.27
N PRO A 12 -8.85 4.09 5.73
CA PRO A 12 -9.94 5.08 5.78
C PRO A 12 -10.28 5.54 7.20
N GLY A 13 -10.07 4.66 8.18
CA GLY A 13 -10.17 4.96 9.61
C GLY A 13 -9.18 6.02 10.14
N GLU A 14 -7.99 6.14 9.53
CA GLU A 14 -7.03 7.21 9.82
C GLU A 14 -7.62 8.57 9.41
N ILE A 15 -8.19 8.65 8.20
CA ILE A 15 -8.86 9.85 7.69
C ILE A 15 -10.04 10.22 8.60
N LEU A 16 -10.82 9.23 9.04
CA LEU A 16 -11.92 9.48 9.98
C LEU A 16 -11.42 10.03 11.32
N ARG A 17 -10.34 9.47 11.85
CA ARG A 17 -9.77 9.85 13.14
C ARG A 17 -9.12 11.24 13.12
N GLU A 18 -8.44 11.59 12.03
CA GLU A 18 -7.65 12.82 11.95
C GLU A 18 -8.44 13.98 11.32
N ASP A 19 -9.25 13.71 10.28
CA ASP A 19 -9.88 14.77 9.48
C ASP A 19 -11.37 14.93 9.74
N VAL A 20 -12.07 13.89 10.19
CA VAL A 20 -13.54 13.95 10.37
C VAL A 20 -13.91 14.11 11.83
N PHE A 21 -13.56 13.13 12.67
CA PHE A 21 -14.02 13.05 14.06
C PHE A 21 -13.69 14.30 14.91
N PRO A 22 -12.49 14.90 14.82
CA PRO A 22 -12.15 16.09 15.61
C PRO A 22 -13.00 17.32 15.28
N HIS A 23 -13.64 17.35 14.10
CA HIS A 23 -14.43 18.48 13.62
C HIS A 23 -15.93 18.34 13.90
N LEU A 24 -16.38 17.19 14.40
CA LEU A 24 -17.81 16.91 14.62
C LEU A 24 -18.33 17.40 15.99
N ASP A 25 -17.44 17.69 16.94
CA ASP A 25 -17.80 18.01 18.35
C ASP A 25 -18.74 16.96 18.97
N LEU A 26 -18.49 15.68 18.64
CA LEU A 26 -19.24 14.52 19.11
C LEU A 26 -18.37 13.63 19.98
N THR A 27 -18.99 12.97 20.95
CA THR A 27 -18.38 11.81 21.60
C THR A 27 -18.33 10.61 20.65
N LEU A 28 -17.48 9.62 20.96
CA LEU A 28 -17.41 8.39 20.18
C LEU A 28 -18.76 7.65 20.12
N ALA A 29 -19.54 7.71 21.21
CA ALA A 29 -20.85 7.09 21.27
C ALA A 29 -21.87 7.78 20.36
N GLU A 30 -21.88 9.11 20.35
CA GLU A 30 -22.75 9.89 19.47
C GLU A 30 -22.34 9.73 18.01
N PHE A 31 -21.04 9.66 17.72
CA PHE A 31 -20.58 9.40 16.37
C PHE A 31 -21.02 8.00 15.89
N ALA A 32 -20.88 6.97 16.71
CA ALA A 32 -21.34 5.61 16.38
C ALA A 32 -22.85 5.58 16.11
N GLN A 33 -23.65 6.26 16.95
CA GLN A 33 -25.09 6.36 16.75
C GLN A 33 -25.46 7.08 15.45
N ASN A 34 -24.79 8.19 15.12
CA ASN A 34 -25.04 8.92 13.88
C ASN A 34 -24.64 8.13 12.62
N VAL A 35 -23.61 7.30 12.72
CA VAL A 35 -23.19 6.39 11.65
C VAL A 35 -24.09 5.14 11.60
N GLY A 36 -24.74 4.77 12.69
CA GLY A 36 -25.59 3.57 12.77
C GLY A 36 -24.80 2.27 12.96
N VAL A 37 -23.66 2.34 13.65
CA VAL A 37 -22.81 1.19 13.97
C VAL A 37 -22.59 1.08 15.48
N GLU A 38 -22.09 -0.08 15.93
CA GLU A 38 -21.71 -0.26 17.32
C GLU A 38 -20.48 0.58 17.69
N ILE A 39 -20.41 1.05 18.94
CA ILE A 39 -19.28 1.86 19.44
C ILE A 39 -17.96 1.11 19.28
N ALA A 40 -17.96 -0.21 19.51
CA ALA A 40 -16.78 -1.05 19.36
C ALA A 40 -16.33 -1.18 17.89
N GLU A 41 -17.27 -1.22 16.95
CA GLU A 41 -16.96 -1.23 15.52
C GLU A 41 -16.34 0.10 15.09
N LEU A 42 -16.96 1.22 15.46
CA LEU A 42 -16.41 2.54 15.16
C LEU A 42 -15.01 2.73 15.78
N ALA A 43 -14.82 2.30 17.03
CA ALA A 43 -13.51 2.33 17.68
C ALA A 43 -12.48 1.48 16.91
N GLY A 44 -12.89 0.30 16.42
CA GLY A 44 -12.02 -0.55 15.60
C GLY A 44 -11.67 0.09 14.27
N ILE A 45 -12.61 0.78 13.63
CA ILE A 45 -12.37 1.53 12.39
C ILE A 45 -11.36 2.65 12.64
N LEU A 46 -11.59 3.50 13.65
CA LEU A 46 -10.71 4.64 13.98
C LEU A 46 -9.28 4.21 14.39
N ASN A 47 -9.15 3.02 14.98
CA ASN A 47 -7.86 2.42 15.33
C ASN A 47 -7.25 1.58 14.20
N GLU A 48 -7.87 1.57 13.01
CA GLU A 48 -7.35 0.88 11.83
C GLU A 48 -7.28 -0.65 12.00
N THR A 49 -8.05 -1.20 12.94
CA THR A 49 -8.12 -2.64 13.22
C THR A 49 -9.34 -3.31 12.58
N CYS A 50 -10.32 -2.52 12.13
CA CYS A 50 -11.51 -2.99 11.43
C CYS A 50 -11.68 -2.23 10.11
N PRO A 51 -12.10 -2.90 9.03
CA PRO A 51 -12.42 -2.24 7.76
C PRO A 51 -13.70 -1.42 7.88
N ILE A 52 -13.90 -0.46 6.97
CA ILE A 52 -15.20 0.18 6.77
C ILE A 52 -16.17 -0.80 6.11
N THR A 53 -17.28 -1.10 6.78
CA THR A 53 -18.41 -1.90 6.27
C THR A 53 -19.33 -1.05 5.38
N GLU A 54 -20.26 -1.69 4.65
CA GLU A 54 -21.23 -0.98 3.81
C GLU A 54 -22.18 -0.12 4.65
N GLU A 55 -22.56 -0.62 5.82
CA GLU A 55 -23.35 0.08 6.83
C GLU A 55 -22.60 1.30 7.35
N ALA A 56 -21.34 1.14 7.78
CA ALA A 56 -20.50 2.24 8.22
C ALA A 56 -20.31 3.30 7.13
N ALA A 57 -19.99 2.88 5.90
CA ALA A 57 -19.81 3.78 4.77
C ALA A 57 -21.07 4.61 4.49
N THR A 58 -22.24 4.00 4.59
CA THR A 58 -23.53 4.68 4.39
C THR A 58 -23.76 5.75 5.47
N GLY A 59 -23.55 5.40 6.74
CA GLY A 59 -23.70 6.34 7.85
C GLY A 59 -22.70 7.48 7.81
N ILE A 60 -21.43 7.17 7.58
CA ILE A 60 -20.37 8.18 7.45
C ILE A 60 -20.65 9.08 6.25
N GLY A 61 -21.03 8.52 5.10
CA GLY A 61 -21.35 9.25 3.88
C GLY A 61 -22.52 10.21 4.06
N ALA A 62 -23.55 9.80 4.81
CA ALA A 62 -24.68 10.64 5.17
C ALA A 62 -24.27 11.79 6.11
N LEU A 63 -23.42 11.50 7.11
CA LEU A 63 -22.92 12.50 8.06
C LEU A 63 -22.01 13.54 7.38
N CYS A 64 -21.13 13.10 6.48
CA CYS A 64 -20.18 13.96 5.78
C CYS A 64 -20.76 14.63 4.53
N GLY A 65 -21.94 14.19 4.06
CA GLY A 65 -22.56 14.69 2.83
C GLY A 65 -21.82 14.33 1.53
N ASN A 66 -20.93 13.33 1.57
CA ASN A 66 -20.10 12.91 0.43
C ASN A 66 -20.49 11.53 -0.15
N GLY A 67 -21.47 10.86 0.45
CA GLY A 67 -21.98 9.56 0.01
C GLY A 67 -21.09 8.38 0.41
N ALA A 68 -21.64 7.16 0.36
CA ALA A 68 -20.95 5.94 0.80
C ALA A 68 -19.79 5.53 -0.13
N ASP A 69 -19.91 5.83 -1.42
CA ASP A 69 -19.00 5.35 -2.47
C ASP A 69 -17.54 5.76 -2.24
N ILE A 70 -17.31 6.95 -1.68
CA ILE A 70 -15.95 7.44 -1.43
C ILE A 70 -15.26 6.59 -0.36
N TRP A 71 -15.98 6.21 0.70
CA TRP A 71 -15.45 5.43 1.81
C TRP A 71 -15.19 3.98 1.41
N LEU A 72 -16.11 3.38 0.65
CA LEU A 72 -15.93 2.04 0.08
C LEU A 72 -14.76 2.00 -0.92
N ARG A 73 -14.59 3.05 -1.73
CA ARG A 73 -13.46 3.14 -2.64
C ARG A 73 -12.13 3.30 -1.91
N LEU A 74 -12.08 4.11 -0.84
CA LEU A 74 -10.88 4.24 -0.01
C LEU A 74 -10.52 2.90 0.64
N GLN A 75 -11.50 2.18 1.17
CA GLN A 75 -11.31 0.83 1.72
C GLN A 75 -10.79 -0.13 0.65
N ALA A 76 -11.41 -0.16 -0.53
CA ALA A 76 -10.96 -1.01 -1.63
C ALA A 76 -9.53 -0.70 -2.08
N VAL A 77 -9.14 0.58 -2.13
CA VAL A 77 -7.76 0.99 -2.47
C VAL A 77 -6.77 0.56 -1.40
N HIS A 78 -7.15 0.68 -0.13
CA HIS A 78 -6.34 0.21 1.00
C HIS A 78 -6.19 -1.32 0.99
N ASP A 79 -7.27 -2.06 0.74
CA ASP A 79 -7.29 -3.53 0.78
C ASP A 79 -6.62 -4.17 -0.42
N ASP A 80 -6.76 -3.56 -1.61
CA ASP A 80 -6.05 -3.97 -2.82
C ASP A 80 -4.62 -3.42 -2.87
N TRP A 81 -4.19 -2.64 -1.86
CA TRP A 81 -2.81 -2.22 -1.80
C TRP A 81 -1.91 -3.43 -1.60
N ARG A 82 -1.14 -3.70 -2.64
CA ARG A 82 -0.02 -4.61 -2.60
C ARG A 82 1.24 -3.77 -2.72
N PRO A 83 2.28 -4.01 -1.90
CA PRO A 83 3.58 -3.49 -2.20
C PRO A 83 3.91 -3.86 -3.64
N VAL A 84 4.32 -2.88 -4.45
CA VAL A 84 4.61 -3.04 -5.89
C VAL A 84 5.72 -4.09 -6.15
N HIS A 85 6.26 -4.70 -5.09
CA HIS A 85 7.38 -5.62 -5.07
C HIS A 85 7.15 -6.91 -4.26
N SER A 86 5.90 -7.21 -3.84
CA SER A 86 5.59 -8.54 -3.31
C SER A 86 5.77 -9.57 -4.44
N PHE A 87 6.71 -10.50 -4.27
CA PHE A 87 7.18 -11.44 -5.29
C PHE A 87 6.15 -12.52 -5.70
N GLU A 88 4.90 -12.41 -5.25
CA GLU A 88 3.84 -13.34 -5.56
C GLU A 88 3.13 -12.93 -6.87
N HIS A 89 3.64 -13.52 -7.94
CA HIS A 89 3.07 -13.64 -9.28
C HIS A 89 3.04 -12.40 -10.19
N ALA A 90 3.85 -12.50 -11.26
CA ALA A 90 3.70 -11.80 -12.54
C ALA A 90 3.75 -10.26 -12.56
N VAL A 91 4.37 -9.60 -11.57
CA VAL A 91 4.67 -8.16 -11.69
C VAL A 91 5.93 -7.96 -12.55
N MET A 92 5.78 -7.22 -13.65
CA MET A 92 6.90 -6.77 -14.47
C MET A 92 7.61 -5.63 -13.74
N HIS A 93 8.81 -5.88 -13.23
CA HIS A 93 9.62 -4.89 -12.52
C HIS A 93 10.28 -3.94 -13.52
N THR A 94 10.08 -2.63 -13.36
CA THR A 94 10.73 -1.64 -14.21
C THR A 94 12.15 -1.42 -13.69
N LEU A 95 13.15 -1.54 -14.56
CA LEU A 95 14.56 -1.39 -14.18
C LEU A 95 14.90 0.01 -13.64
N ALA A 96 14.14 1.03 -14.02
CA ALA A 96 14.38 2.42 -13.61
C ALA A 96 14.20 2.66 -12.10
N ASP A 97 13.43 1.82 -11.41
CA ASP A 97 13.19 1.94 -9.97
C ASP A 97 14.37 1.40 -9.13
N TRP A 98 15.30 0.69 -9.78
CA TRP A 98 16.40 -0.05 -9.14
C TRP A 98 17.75 0.27 -9.81
N PRO A 99 18.49 1.27 -9.32
CA PRO A 99 19.71 1.73 -9.96
C PRO A 99 20.78 0.65 -10.12
N VAL A 100 20.97 -0.21 -9.11
CA VAL A 100 21.96 -1.29 -9.16
C VAL A 100 21.47 -2.42 -10.07
N LEU A 101 20.20 -2.82 -9.97
CA LEU A 101 19.61 -3.81 -10.88
C LEU A 101 19.65 -3.36 -12.34
N SER A 102 19.35 -2.09 -12.63
CA SER A 102 19.43 -1.51 -13.96
C SER A 102 20.84 -1.63 -14.53
N ARG A 103 21.85 -1.32 -13.71
CA ARG A 103 23.26 -1.44 -14.09
C ARG A 103 23.68 -2.90 -14.32
N ILE A 104 23.17 -3.84 -13.51
CA ILE A 104 23.43 -5.27 -13.70
C ILE A 104 22.73 -5.75 -14.98
N ALA A 105 21.43 -5.46 -15.13
CA ALA A 105 20.61 -5.85 -16.27
C ALA A 105 21.15 -5.31 -17.60
N ALA A 106 21.65 -4.07 -17.63
CA ALA A 106 22.24 -3.46 -18.82
C ALA A 106 23.43 -4.25 -19.40
N ARG A 107 24.08 -5.11 -18.60
CA ARG A 107 25.15 -6.00 -19.07
C ARG A 107 24.65 -7.26 -19.78
N TYR A 108 23.39 -7.62 -19.59
CA TYR A 108 22.84 -8.91 -20.03
C TYR A 108 21.61 -8.78 -20.93
N THR A 109 20.87 -7.67 -20.86
CA THR A 109 19.61 -7.49 -21.60
C THR A 109 19.33 -6.03 -21.93
N LYS A 110 18.61 -5.81 -23.04
CA LYS A 110 18.04 -4.51 -23.43
C LYS A 110 16.59 -4.35 -22.96
N ALA A 111 16.03 -5.34 -22.26
CA ALA A 111 14.66 -5.31 -21.78
C ALA A 111 14.50 -4.19 -20.74
N LYS A 112 13.43 -3.40 -20.87
CA LYS A 112 13.10 -2.31 -19.92
C LYS A 112 12.33 -2.81 -18.69
N ARG A 113 11.83 -4.03 -18.75
CA ARG A 113 11.02 -4.69 -17.72
C ARG A 113 11.46 -6.14 -17.58
N LEU A 114 11.50 -6.64 -16.36
CA LEU A 114 11.89 -8.02 -16.06
C LEU A 114 10.87 -8.65 -15.12
N ASP A 115 10.55 -9.92 -15.36
CA ASP A 115 9.79 -10.72 -14.41
C ASP A 115 10.64 -11.07 -13.18
N SER A 116 9.96 -11.51 -12.12
CA SER A 116 10.57 -11.90 -10.84
C SER A 116 11.71 -12.93 -10.99
N ARG A 117 11.62 -13.89 -11.91
CA ARG A 117 12.64 -14.92 -12.11
C ARG A 117 13.89 -14.33 -12.75
N ALA A 118 13.72 -13.48 -13.75
CA ALA A 118 14.81 -12.77 -14.40
C ALA A 118 15.53 -11.82 -13.41
N VAL A 119 14.78 -11.15 -12.54
CA VAL A 119 15.35 -10.30 -11.47
C VAL A 119 16.18 -11.13 -10.49
N GLY A 120 15.64 -12.24 -9.97
CA GLY A 120 16.38 -13.13 -9.06
C GLY A 120 17.66 -13.68 -9.68
N ALA A 121 17.61 -14.09 -10.95
CA ALA A 121 18.78 -14.59 -11.68
C ALA A 121 19.87 -13.51 -11.88
N LEU A 122 19.49 -12.24 -12.02
CA LEU A 122 20.45 -11.13 -12.12
C LEU A 122 21.09 -10.82 -10.76
N TYR A 123 20.30 -10.78 -9.68
CA TYR A 123 20.85 -10.55 -8.34
C TYR A 123 21.74 -11.71 -7.86
N ALA A 124 21.44 -12.95 -8.24
CA ALA A 124 22.29 -14.12 -7.92
C ALA A 124 23.70 -14.01 -8.53
N ARG A 125 23.87 -13.16 -9.56
CA ARG A 125 25.14 -12.92 -10.26
C ARG A 125 25.84 -11.64 -9.80
N SER A 126 25.24 -10.90 -8.87
CA SER A 126 25.79 -9.65 -8.37
C SER A 126 26.98 -9.87 -7.44
N THR A 127 27.88 -8.90 -7.41
CA THR A 127 29.12 -8.91 -6.63
C THR A 127 28.95 -8.17 -5.30
N GLY A 128 29.80 -8.44 -4.31
CA GLY A 128 29.75 -7.74 -3.01
C GLY A 128 29.83 -6.21 -3.10
N LYS A 129 30.52 -5.67 -4.11
CA LYS A 129 30.56 -4.21 -4.38
C LYS A 129 29.23 -3.66 -4.88
N GLU A 130 28.42 -4.46 -5.57
CA GLU A 130 27.08 -4.07 -6.01
C GLU A 130 26.10 -4.07 -4.84
N TRP A 131 26.20 -5.03 -3.93
CA TRP A 131 25.44 -5.04 -2.66
C TRP A 131 25.74 -3.83 -1.78
N GLN A 132 26.99 -3.41 -1.71
CA GLN A 132 27.39 -2.21 -0.97
C GLN A 132 26.86 -0.92 -1.59
N ALA A 133 26.65 -0.90 -2.91
CA ALA A 133 26.11 0.25 -3.64
C ALA A 133 24.57 0.31 -3.60
N MET A 134 23.89 -0.75 -3.13
CA MET A 134 22.44 -0.77 -2.98
C MET A 134 22.02 0.06 -1.77
N GLU A 135 20.99 0.88 -1.97
CA GLU A 135 20.23 1.48 -0.88
C GLU A 135 19.46 0.40 -0.10
N GLU A 136 19.06 0.70 1.14
CA GLU A 136 18.41 -0.28 2.03
C GLU A 136 17.14 -0.91 1.41
N ARG A 137 16.38 -0.12 0.64
CA ARG A 137 15.24 -0.59 -0.16
C ARG A 137 15.62 -1.66 -1.18
N GLU A 138 16.73 -1.46 -1.90
CA GLU A 138 17.16 -2.32 -3.00
C GLU A 138 17.83 -3.60 -2.45
N ARG A 139 18.50 -3.53 -1.29
CA ARG A 139 19.00 -4.73 -0.59
C ARG A 139 17.88 -5.61 -0.09
N THR A 140 16.85 -5.02 0.52
CA THR A 140 15.68 -5.77 1.00
C THR A 140 14.96 -6.44 -0.18
N TYR A 141 14.80 -5.72 -1.28
CA TYR A 141 14.24 -6.27 -2.51
C TYR A 141 15.08 -7.40 -3.12
N ALA A 142 16.41 -7.21 -3.24
CA ALA A 142 17.33 -8.23 -3.74
C ALA A 142 17.36 -9.48 -2.85
N ALA A 143 17.31 -9.33 -1.53
CA ALA A 143 17.27 -10.43 -0.59
C ALA A 143 15.98 -11.26 -0.70
N THR A 144 14.84 -10.61 -0.95
CA THR A 144 13.57 -11.29 -1.25
C THR A 144 13.62 -11.99 -2.59
N ALA A 145 14.16 -11.33 -3.63
CA ALA A 145 14.30 -11.90 -4.97
C ALA A 145 15.14 -13.18 -5.01
N LEU A 146 16.19 -13.26 -4.17
CA LEU A 146 17.02 -14.46 -4.05
C LEU A 146 16.35 -15.62 -3.31
N LYS A 147 15.35 -15.35 -2.46
CA LYS A 147 14.60 -16.39 -1.73
C LYS A 147 13.44 -16.96 -2.53
N SER A 148 12.95 -16.22 -3.53
CA SER A 148 11.78 -16.55 -4.35
C SER A 148 12.12 -17.09 -5.75
N GLY A 149 13.41 -17.20 -6.11
CA GLY A 149 13.89 -17.72 -7.40
C GLY A 149 14.47 -19.11 -7.29
#